data_AF-A0A382DK58-F1
#
_entry.id   AF-A0A382DK58-F1
#
_cell.length_a   1.000
_cell.length_b   1.000
_cell.length_c   1.000
_cell.angle_alpha   90.00
_cell.angle_beta   90.00
_cell.angle_gamma   90.00
#
_symmetry.space_group_name_H-M   'P 1'
#
loop_
_entity.id
_entity.type
_entity.pdbx_description
1 polymer ?
#
loop_
_entity_poly.entity_id
_entity_poly.type
_entity_poly.pdbx_seq_one_letter_code
_entity_poly.pdbx_strand_id
1 'polypeptide(L)'
;YRTAIYGLMIGAVYSLTFLTQLGVSLPVACVFLAMVFIIYIGTARIIAESGVAFVRGPMIAQVFTFYSVGTENMSNQTMSGMAMTYGAMGEIKSNWMPPMAQAGKLAEQKKGWGRSIGWVILLASAAGLFTSVFWTIYMAYDYGAKQLADWWFMQTNIGAKIPFDQTLTKMKDPFPPDTFRLFFFGVGSVFMFLFMTLRARFAWWPVHPLGFAFAYAHPLRVLMVSVFFSWLIKRTLLWIGGTELYRKAQPFFLGLLFGYFCGAALSLIVDLIWFQQAGHRIYGID
;
A
#
# COMPACT_ATOMS: atom_id res chain seq x y z
N TYR A 1 -25.03 4.00 2.01
CA TYR A 1 -24.37 3.94 0.69
C TYR A 1 -24.37 5.26 -0.09
N ARG A 2 -25.47 6.02 -0.21
CA ARG A 2 -25.49 7.31 -0.95
C ARG A 2 -24.38 8.29 -0.54
N THR A 3 -24.17 8.50 0.76
CA THR A 3 -23.08 9.37 1.28
C THR A 3 -21.68 8.92 0.84
N ALA A 4 -21.45 7.61 0.72
CA ALA A 4 -20.15 7.09 0.28
C ALA A 4 -19.90 7.36 -1.21
N ILE A 5 -20.95 7.29 -2.05
CA ILE A 5 -20.86 7.64 -3.48
C ILE A 5 -20.57 9.13 -3.64
N TYR A 6 -21.27 10.00 -2.90
CA TYR A 6 -20.97 11.43 -2.91
C TYR A 6 -19.55 11.73 -2.41
N GLY A 7 -19.10 11.05 -1.34
CA GLY A 7 -17.73 11.18 -0.85
C GLY A 7 -16.69 10.76 -1.89
N LEU A 8 -16.93 9.67 -2.61
CA LEU A 8 -16.05 9.22 -3.70
C LEU A 8 -16.01 10.23 -4.84
N MET A 9 -17.17 10.74 -5.28
CA MET A 9 -17.23 11.73 -6.37
C MET A 9 -16.55 13.04 -5.99
N ILE A 10 -16.86 13.58 -4.80
CA ILE A 10 -16.25 14.81 -4.30
C ILE A 10 -14.73 14.61 -4.13
N GLY A 11 -14.31 13.48 -3.57
CA GLY A 11 -12.89 13.12 -3.43
C GLY A 11 -12.18 13.03 -4.78
N ALA A 12 -12.77 12.37 -5.77
CA ALA A 12 -12.20 12.26 -7.12
C ALA A 12 -12.08 13.62 -7.82
N VAL A 13 -13.12 14.46 -7.74
CA VAL A 13 -13.11 15.81 -8.29
C VAL A 13 -12.07 16.69 -7.58
N TYR A 14 -11.98 16.60 -6.25
CA TYR A 14 -10.96 17.30 -5.48
C TYR A 14 -9.55 16.86 -5.88
N SER A 15 -9.29 15.55 -5.98
CA SER A 15 -7.99 15.02 -6.41
C SER A 15 -7.63 15.47 -7.83
N LEU A 16 -8.57 15.43 -8.78
CA LEU A 16 -8.35 15.94 -10.13
C LEU A 16 -8.01 17.44 -10.11
N THR A 17 -8.80 18.23 -9.39
CA THR A 17 -8.59 19.68 -9.27
C THR A 17 -7.23 19.98 -8.67
N PHE A 18 -6.86 19.29 -7.57
CA PHE A 18 -5.57 19.41 -6.92
C PHE A 18 -4.41 19.08 -7.87
N LEU A 19 -4.50 17.97 -8.62
CA LEU A 19 -3.46 17.59 -9.59
C LEU A 19 -3.34 18.61 -10.73
N THR A 20 -4.46 19.15 -11.22
CA THR A 20 -4.41 20.19 -12.26
C THR A 20 -3.80 21.50 -11.75
N GLN A 21 -4.09 21.89 -10.51
CA GLN A 21 -3.46 23.05 -9.86
C GLN A 21 -1.97 22.83 -9.58
N LEU A 22 -1.56 21.58 -9.35
CA LEU A 22 -0.16 21.17 -9.24
C LEU A 22 0.59 21.23 -10.59
N GLY A 23 -0.12 21.48 -11.71
CA GLY A 23 0.45 21.58 -13.06
C GLY A 23 0.45 20.28 -13.86
N VAL A 24 -0.24 19.24 -13.39
CA VAL A 24 -0.46 17.99 -14.13
C VAL A 24 -1.57 18.21 -15.16
N SER A 25 -1.32 17.89 -16.43
CA SER A 25 -2.35 17.99 -17.47
C SER A 25 -3.54 17.08 -17.15
N LEU A 26 -4.75 17.53 -17.50
CA LEU A 26 -5.99 16.80 -17.17
C LEU A 26 -6.00 15.34 -17.67
N PRO A 27 -5.57 15.01 -18.92
CA PRO A 27 -5.52 13.63 -19.39
C PRO A 27 -4.58 12.76 -18.55
N VAL A 28 -3.42 13.29 -18.18
CA VAL A 28 -2.43 12.60 -17.34
C VAL A 28 -2.99 12.37 -15.94
N ALA A 29 -3.62 13.39 -15.35
CA ALA A 29 -4.26 13.28 -14.04
C ALA A 29 -5.35 12.20 -14.01
N CYS A 30 -6.16 12.11 -15.07
CA CYS A 30 -7.18 11.06 -15.20
C CYS A 30 -6.58 9.65 -15.27
N VAL A 31 -5.55 9.43 -16.11
CA VAL A 31 -4.87 8.13 -16.22
C VAL A 31 -4.21 7.75 -14.90
N PHE A 32 -3.54 8.71 -14.26
CA PHE A 32 -2.89 8.51 -12.97
C PHE A 32 -3.89 8.13 -11.88
N LEU A 33 -4.96 8.90 -11.69
CA LEU A 33 -5.97 8.60 -10.67
C LEU A 33 -6.70 7.29 -10.93
N ALA A 34 -7.04 6.98 -12.19
CA ALA A 34 -7.65 5.70 -12.54
C ALA A 34 -6.74 4.54 -12.09
N MET A 35 -5.43 4.64 -12.33
CA MET A 35 -4.48 3.63 -11.91
C MET A 35 -4.31 3.56 -10.39
N VAL A 36 -4.32 4.70 -9.69
CA VAL A 36 -4.33 4.74 -8.21
C VAL A 36 -5.52 3.95 -7.67
N PHE A 37 -6.73 4.19 -8.19
CA PHE A 37 -7.93 3.46 -7.76
C PHE A 37 -7.84 1.96 -8.06
N ILE A 38 -7.36 1.57 -9.25
CA ILE A 38 -7.17 0.16 -9.61
C ILE A 38 -6.21 -0.53 -8.63
N ILE A 39 -5.06 0.09 -8.32
CA ILE A 39 -4.08 -0.46 -7.38
C ILE A 39 -4.68 -0.55 -5.96
N TYR A 40 -5.37 0.49 -5.51
CA TYR A 40 -5.94 0.52 -4.15
C TYR A 40 -7.06 -0.51 -3.97
N ILE A 41 -7.97 -0.63 -4.94
CA ILE A 41 -9.04 -1.66 -4.92
C ILE A 41 -8.42 -3.05 -5.04
N GLY A 42 -7.46 -3.23 -5.95
CA GLY A 42 -6.74 -4.48 -6.14
C GLY A 42 -6.09 -4.96 -4.85
N THR A 43 -5.30 -4.10 -4.21
CA THR A 43 -4.61 -4.41 -2.93
C THR A 43 -5.59 -4.69 -1.80
N ALA A 44 -6.68 -3.92 -1.67
CA ALA A 44 -7.71 -4.18 -0.66
C ALA A 44 -8.39 -5.54 -0.87
N ARG A 45 -8.73 -5.89 -2.11
CA ARG A 45 -9.33 -7.19 -2.45
C ARG A 45 -8.39 -8.35 -2.12
N ILE A 46 -7.10 -8.21 -2.39
CA ILE A 46 -6.11 -9.25 -2.11
C ILE A 46 -5.99 -9.48 -0.62
N ILE A 47 -5.89 -8.41 0.16
CA ILE A 47 -5.79 -8.52 1.62
C ILE A 47 -7.06 -9.17 2.17
N ALA A 48 -8.24 -8.79 1.66
CA ALA A 48 -9.50 -9.39 2.05
C ALA A 48 -9.59 -10.89 1.68
N GLU A 49 -9.09 -11.30 0.51
CA GLU A 49 -9.13 -12.69 0.05
C GLU A 49 -8.06 -13.59 0.68
N SER A 50 -6.83 -13.08 0.85
CA SER A 50 -5.68 -13.88 1.29
C SER A 50 -5.43 -13.81 2.80
N GLY A 51 -5.97 -12.81 3.50
CA GLY A 51 -5.79 -12.63 4.94
C GLY A 51 -4.37 -12.23 5.36
N VAL A 52 -3.52 -11.84 4.42
CA VAL A 52 -2.18 -11.30 4.73
C VAL A 52 -2.29 -9.90 5.32
N ALA A 53 -1.38 -9.56 6.24
CA ALA A 53 -1.43 -8.28 6.96
C ALA A 53 -1.21 -7.05 6.07
N PHE A 54 -0.35 -7.16 5.05
CA PHE A 54 -0.12 -6.09 4.08
C PHE A 54 0.35 -6.66 2.73
N VAL A 55 0.09 -5.91 1.66
CA VAL A 55 0.49 -6.23 0.28
C VAL A 55 0.99 -4.96 -0.38
N ARG A 56 2.06 -5.09 -1.16
CA ARG A 56 2.59 -4.02 -2.01
C ARG A 56 2.25 -4.33 -3.46
N GLY A 57 1.75 -3.34 -4.19
CA GLY A 57 1.60 -3.41 -5.64
C GLY A 57 2.95 -3.68 -6.33
N PRO A 58 2.98 -4.44 -7.44
CA PRO A 58 4.21 -4.68 -8.19
C PRO A 58 4.73 -3.41 -8.87
N MET A 59 3.90 -2.38 -9.00
CA MET A 59 4.21 -1.10 -9.66
C MET A 59 3.41 0.03 -9.00
N ILE A 60 3.96 1.26 -9.04
CA ILE A 60 3.28 2.49 -8.62
C ILE A 60 2.50 3.11 -9.79
N ALA A 61 1.44 3.86 -9.50
CA ALA A 61 0.61 4.50 -10.52
C ALA A 61 1.41 5.47 -11.41
N GLN A 62 2.40 6.18 -10.85
CA GLN A 62 3.24 7.12 -11.61
C GLN A 62 4.00 6.42 -12.74
N VAL A 63 4.59 5.25 -12.46
CA VAL A 63 5.34 4.47 -13.46
C VAL A 63 4.41 4.08 -14.60
N PHE A 64 3.22 3.55 -14.28
CA PHE A 64 2.23 3.23 -15.31
C PHE A 64 1.92 4.45 -16.18
N THR A 65 1.60 5.59 -15.56
CA THR A 65 1.24 6.81 -16.28
C THR A 65 2.36 7.32 -17.20
N PHE A 66 3.61 7.33 -16.72
CA PHE A 66 4.76 7.75 -17.55
C PHE A 66 4.93 6.85 -18.78
N TYR A 67 4.87 5.54 -18.62
CA TYR A 67 5.06 4.60 -19.73
C TYR A 67 3.83 4.44 -20.62
N SER A 68 2.62 4.71 -20.12
CA SER A 68 1.39 4.65 -20.91
C SER A 68 1.19 5.90 -21.77
N VAL A 69 1.50 7.08 -21.23
CA VAL A 69 1.35 8.36 -21.94
C VAL A 69 2.59 8.68 -22.78
N GLY A 70 3.77 8.21 -22.37
CA GLY A 70 5.05 8.63 -22.93
C GLY A 70 5.44 10.01 -22.41
N THR A 71 6.72 10.19 -22.08
CA THR A 71 7.23 11.47 -21.57
C THR A 71 7.32 12.53 -22.67
N GLU A 72 7.40 12.12 -23.95
CA GLU A 72 7.28 13.03 -25.10
C GLU A 72 5.95 13.79 -25.14
N ASN A 73 4.87 13.18 -24.63
CA ASN A 73 3.54 13.77 -24.59
C ASN A 73 3.26 14.52 -23.27
N MET A 74 4.27 14.72 -22.43
CA MET A 74 4.15 15.38 -21.13
C MET A 74 5.01 16.65 -21.09
N SER A 75 4.44 17.75 -20.59
CA SER A 75 5.25 18.94 -20.31
C SER A 75 6.16 18.71 -19.10
N ASN A 76 7.27 19.43 -19.03
CA ASN A 76 8.15 19.40 -17.85
C ASN A 76 7.41 19.76 -16.56
N GLN A 77 6.44 20.68 -16.64
CA GLN A 77 5.58 21.03 -15.51
C GLN A 77 4.72 19.83 -15.05
N THR A 78 4.11 19.10 -15.98
CA THR A 78 3.32 17.90 -15.67
C THR A 78 4.18 16.80 -15.05
N MET A 79 5.39 16.59 -15.57
CA MET A 79 6.33 15.62 -15.00
C MET A 79 6.77 15.99 -13.58
N SER A 80 7.07 17.27 -13.32
CA SER A 80 7.35 17.78 -11.97
C SER A 80 6.17 17.61 -11.02
N GLY A 81 4.95 17.92 -11.48
CA GLY A 81 3.73 17.72 -10.71
C GLY A 81 3.53 16.25 -10.34
N MET A 82 3.77 15.34 -11.28
CA MET A 82 3.75 13.89 -11.03
C MET A 82 4.79 13.46 -9.98
N ALA A 83 6.00 14.03 -9.99
CA ALA A 83 7.01 13.74 -8.98
C ALA A 83 6.55 14.10 -7.56
N MET A 84 5.86 15.24 -7.41
CA MET A 84 5.32 15.70 -6.12
C MET A 84 4.22 14.77 -5.56
N THR A 85 3.58 13.95 -6.39
CA THR A 85 2.58 12.96 -5.93
C THR A 85 3.20 11.75 -5.24
N TYR A 86 4.52 11.55 -5.34
CA TYR A 86 5.18 10.33 -4.87
C TYR A 86 5.00 10.09 -3.37
N GLY A 87 5.08 11.13 -2.54
CA GLY A 87 4.90 10.99 -1.09
C GLY A 87 3.50 10.52 -0.69
N ALA A 88 2.45 11.04 -1.34
CA ALA A 88 1.07 10.72 -0.99
C ALA A 88 0.53 9.45 -1.66
N MET A 89 0.98 9.15 -2.88
CA MET A 89 0.38 8.15 -3.76
C MET A 89 1.38 7.15 -4.35
N GLY A 90 2.69 7.34 -4.12
CA GLY A 90 3.76 6.46 -4.60
C GLY A 90 4.12 5.33 -3.63
N GLU A 91 3.84 5.48 -2.33
CA GLU A 91 4.13 4.40 -1.37
C GLU A 91 2.99 3.38 -1.35
N ILE A 92 3.31 2.12 -1.64
CA ILE A 92 2.30 1.06 -1.81
C ILE A 92 2.12 0.22 -0.55
N LYS A 93 3.02 0.32 0.45
CA LYS A 93 2.81 -0.33 1.77
C LYS A 93 1.72 0.36 2.59
N SER A 94 1.57 1.67 2.45
CA SER A 94 0.64 2.52 3.23
C SER A 94 -0.63 2.85 2.45
N ASN A 95 -1.16 1.89 1.67
CA ASN A 95 -2.41 2.12 0.94
C ASN A 95 -3.58 2.32 1.91
N TRP A 96 -4.41 3.33 1.65
CA TRP A 96 -5.54 3.68 2.49
C TRP A 96 -6.70 2.67 2.42
N MET A 97 -6.93 2.05 1.26
CA MET A 97 -8.11 1.19 1.07
C MET A 97 -8.10 -0.13 1.87
N PRO A 98 -6.99 -0.90 1.97
CA PRO A 98 -7.00 -2.13 2.76
C PRO A 98 -7.38 -1.96 4.24
N PRO A 99 -6.77 -1.04 5.03
CA PRO A 99 -7.18 -0.86 6.42
C PRO A 99 -8.61 -0.33 6.52
N MET A 100 -9.07 0.50 5.59
CA MET A 100 -10.47 0.95 5.53
C MET A 100 -11.45 -0.20 5.27
N ALA A 101 -11.11 -1.15 4.39
CA ALA A 101 -11.93 -2.33 4.12
C ALA A 101 -12.04 -3.24 5.36
N GLN A 102 -10.93 -3.45 6.07
CA GLN A 102 -10.90 -4.22 7.31
C GLN A 102 -11.72 -3.53 8.42
N ALA A 103 -11.59 -2.23 8.57
CA ALA A 103 -12.37 -1.48 9.55
C ALA A 103 -13.87 -1.45 9.21
N GLY A 104 -14.22 -1.38 7.93
CA GLY A 104 -15.59 -1.55 7.46
C GLY A 104 -16.16 -2.92 7.89
N LYS A 105 -15.37 -3.99 7.75
CA LYS A 105 -15.78 -5.33 8.21
C LYS A 105 -15.93 -5.42 9.72
N LEU A 106 -15.06 -4.76 10.48
CA LEU A 106 -15.16 -4.69 11.94
C LEU A 106 -16.44 -3.95 12.38
N ALA A 107 -16.82 -2.89 11.66
CA ALA A 107 -18.01 -2.11 11.97
C ALA A 107 -19.32 -2.89 11.81
N GLU A 108 -19.34 -3.97 11.02
CA GLU A 108 -20.51 -4.86 10.90
C GLU A 108 -20.75 -5.71 12.15
N GLN A 109 -19.72 -5.95 12.98
CA GLN A 109 -19.85 -6.84 14.14
C GLN A 109 -20.69 -6.23 15.27
N LYS A 110 -20.83 -4.90 15.32
CA LYS A 110 -21.58 -4.20 16.38
C LYS A 110 -22.49 -3.12 15.80
N LYS A 111 -23.79 -3.20 16.12
CA LYS A 111 -24.77 -2.19 15.72
C LYS A 111 -24.33 -0.80 16.22
N GLY A 112 -24.38 0.19 15.33
CA GLY A 112 -24.00 1.58 15.62
C GLY A 112 -22.55 1.96 15.29
N TRP A 113 -21.64 0.98 15.09
CA TRP A 113 -20.24 1.27 14.78
C TRP A 113 -20.01 1.78 13.35
N GLY A 114 -20.93 1.53 12.42
CA GLY A 114 -20.77 1.89 11.01
C GLY A 114 -20.36 3.35 10.76
N ARG A 115 -21.03 4.32 11.38
CA ARG A 115 -20.71 5.75 11.18
C ARG A 115 -19.59 6.24 12.09
N SER A 116 -19.48 5.72 13.32
CA SER A 116 -18.47 6.17 14.27
C SER A 116 -17.07 5.71 13.89
N ILE A 117 -16.90 4.48 13.37
CA ILE A 117 -15.60 3.96 12.93
C ILE A 117 -14.98 4.85 11.85
N GLY A 118 -15.78 5.35 10.91
CA GLY A 118 -15.30 6.24 9.86
C GLY A 118 -14.71 7.53 10.42
N TRP A 119 -15.40 8.16 11.37
CA TRP A 119 -14.89 9.37 12.04
C TRP A 119 -13.65 9.11 12.89
N VAL A 120 -13.62 7.98 13.61
CA VAL A 120 -12.45 7.60 14.42
C VAL A 120 -11.22 7.38 13.52
N ILE A 121 -11.37 6.72 12.39
CA ILE A 121 -10.27 6.52 11.43
C ILE A 121 -9.80 7.86 10.87
N LEU A 122 -10.72 8.75 10.48
CA LEU A 122 -10.36 10.07 9.97
C LEU A 122 -9.60 10.89 11.01
N LEU A 123 -10.08 10.93 12.25
CA LEU A 123 -9.42 11.65 13.34
C LEU A 123 -8.06 11.05 13.68
N ALA A 124 -7.96 9.71 13.75
CA ALA A 124 -6.69 9.02 14.00
C ALA A 124 -5.68 9.27 12.86
N SER A 125 -6.16 9.26 11.61
CA SER A 125 -5.32 9.54 10.42
C SER A 125 -4.85 10.99 10.41
N ALA A 126 -5.72 11.94 10.73
CA ALA A 126 -5.36 13.34 10.85
C ALA A 126 -4.35 13.55 11.98
N ALA A 127 -4.61 13.03 13.18
CA ALA A 127 -3.69 13.11 14.30
C ALA A 127 -2.32 12.50 13.95
N GLY A 128 -2.29 11.31 13.33
CA GLY A 128 -1.06 10.66 12.87
C GLY A 128 -0.31 11.46 11.82
N LEU A 129 -1.02 12.07 10.86
CA LEU A 129 -0.40 12.95 9.86
C LEU A 129 0.21 14.19 10.52
N PHE A 130 -0.53 14.86 11.41
CA PHE A 130 -0.05 16.06 12.11
C PHE A 130 1.14 15.75 13.01
N THR A 131 1.06 14.69 13.82
CA THR A 131 2.17 14.32 14.72
C THR A 131 3.39 13.89 13.92
N SER A 132 3.22 13.11 12.84
CA SER A 132 4.32 12.70 11.97
C SER A 132 4.99 13.91 11.32
N VAL A 133 4.23 14.80 10.66
CA VAL A 133 4.80 15.97 9.99
C VAL A 133 5.50 16.88 11.00
N PHE A 134 4.87 17.16 12.14
CA PHE A 134 5.44 18.00 13.18
C PHE A 134 6.74 17.43 13.74
N TRP A 135 6.75 16.16 14.16
CA TRP A 135 7.95 15.53 14.73
C TRP A 135 9.05 15.35 13.70
N THR A 136 8.73 14.98 12.46
CA THR A 136 9.74 14.87 11.39
C THR A 136 10.42 16.21 11.14
N ILE A 137 9.67 17.31 11.07
CA ILE A 137 10.25 18.64 10.89
C ILE A 137 11.08 19.03 12.13
N TYR A 138 10.52 18.90 13.32
CA TYR A 138 11.21 19.23 14.57
C TYR A 138 12.55 18.50 14.71
N MET A 139 12.56 17.17 14.54
CA MET A 139 13.79 16.38 14.64
C MET A 139 14.78 16.71 13.50
N ALA A 140 14.29 17.01 12.30
CA ALA A 140 15.14 17.41 11.19
C ALA A 140 15.85 18.75 11.44
N TYR A 141 15.22 19.68 12.17
CA TYR A 141 15.83 20.95 12.57
C TYR A 141 16.80 20.80 13.73
N ASP A 142 16.45 20.01 14.75
CA ASP A 142 17.24 19.92 16.00
C ASP A 142 18.44 18.97 15.87
N TYR A 143 18.23 17.79 15.29
CA TYR A 143 19.27 16.75 15.15
C TYR A 143 19.88 16.70 13.74
N GLY A 144 19.29 17.42 12.78
CA GLY A 144 19.69 17.40 11.38
C GLY A 144 19.12 16.18 10.63
N ALA A 145 18.44 16.45 9.51
CA ALA A 145 17.76 15.42 8.73
C ALA A 145 18.63 14.20 8.38
N LYS A 146 19.92 14.38 8.09
CA LYS A 146 20.84 13.29 7.71
C LYS A 146 21.10 12.27 8.84
N GLN A 147 20.85 12.66 10.09
CA GLN A 147 21.05 11.79 11.26
C GLN A 147 19.82 10.92 11.55
N LEU A 148 18.68 11.20 10.92
CA LEU A 148 17.48 10.38 11.05
C LEU A 148 17.72 9.01 10.39
N ALA A 149 17.65 7.94 11.18
CA ALA A 149 17.85 6.55 10.76
C ALA A 149 16.65 5.97 9.97
N ASP A 150 16.06 6.76 9.07
CA ASP A 150 14.97 6.35 8.19
C ASP A 150 15.47 6.28 6.74
N TRP A 151 15.01 5.29 5.95
CA TRP A 151 15.27 5.17 4.50
C TRP A 151 15.01 6.48 3.73
N TRP A 152 14.08 7.32 4.21
CA TRP A 152 13.79 8.62 3.61
C TRP A 152 14.86 9.68 3.85
N PHE A 153 15.58 9.62 4.97
CA PHE A 153 16.45 10.68 5.49
C PHE A 153 17.90 10.26 5.77
N MET A 154 18.21 8.96 5.72
CA MET A 154 19.53 8.37 5.94
C MET A 154 20.61 9.02 5.07
N GLN A 155 21.88 8.74 5.37
CA GLN A 155 23.09 9.40 4.85
C GLN A 155 23.14 9.66 3.33
N THR A 156 22.38 8.90 2.52
CA THR A 156 22.26 9.06 1.06
C THR A 156 20.99 9.79 0.56
N ASN A 157 19.97 10.03 1.40
CA ASN A 157 18.67 10.65 1.08
C ASN A 157 17.97 10.02 -0.15
N ILE A 158 18.18 8.72 -0.36
CA ILE A 158 17.74 8.03 -1.58
C ILE A 158 16.22 8.11 -1.72
N GLY A 159 15.47 7.81 -0.65
CA GLY A 159 14.00 7.85 -0.69
C GLY A 159 13.42 9.19 -1.14
N ALA A 160 13.90 10.29 -0.56
CA ALA A 160 13.42 11.64 -0.88
C ALA A 160 13.82 12.12 -2.29
N LYS A 161 14.96 11.67 -2.82
CA LYS A 161 15.48 12.10 -4.12
C LYS A 161 14.99 11.26 -5.30
N ILE A 162 14.69 9.98 -5.09
CA ILE A 162 14.20 9.05 -6.13
C ILE A 162 13.16 9.70 -7.07
N PRO A 163 12.05 10.29 -6.60
CA PRO A 163 11.04 10.81 -7.51
C PRO A 163 11.57 11.96 -8.38
N PHE A 164 12.45 12.80 -7.84
CA PHE A 164 13.02 13.93 -8.56
C PHE A 164 14.11 13.48 -9.54
N ASP A 165 15.05 12.64 -9.10
CA ASP A 165 16.14 12.13 -9.94
C ASP A 165 15.60 11.28 -11.10
N GLN A 166 14.61 10.41 -10.82
CA GLN A 166 13.96 9.61 -11.84
C GLN A 166 13.12 10.46 -12.79
N THR A 167 12.54 11.57 -12.34
CA THR A 167 11.78 12.46 -13.22
C THR A 167 12.73 13.29 -14.08
N LEU A 168 13.82 13.79 -13.51
CA LEU A 168 14.86 14.52 -14.24
C LEU A 168 15.49 13.65 -15.33
N THR A 169 15.73 12.37 -15.04
CA THR A 169 16.22 11.41 -16.04
C THR A 169 15.25 11.29 -17.22
N LYS A 170 13.95 11.17 -16.94
CA LYS A 170 12.88 11.11 -17.95
C LYS A 170 12.71 12.41 -18.75
N MET A 171 12.99 13.56 -18.13
CA MET A 171 12.99 14.86 -18.80
C MET A 171 14.18 15.02 -19.75
N LYS A 172 15.34 14.47 -19.37
CA LYS A 172 16.57 14.51 -20.19
C LYS A 172 16.54 13.53 -21.34
N ASP A 173 15.86 12.39 -21.15
CA ASP A 173 15.72 11.33 -22.16
C ASP A 173 14.22 11.02 -22.37
N PRO A 174 13.49 11.86 -23.14
CA PRO A 174 12.09 11.63 -23.45
C PRO A 174 11.89 10.37 -24.28
N PHE A 175 10.77 9.69 -24.06
CA PHE A 175 10.39 8.47 -24.78
C PHE A 175 8.91 8.47 -25.16
N PRO A 176 8.54 7.79 -26.27
CA PRO A 176 7.15 7.61 -26.66
C PRO A 176 6.45 6.57 -25.76
N PRO A 177 5.11 6.46 -25.80
CA PRO A 177 4.39 5.39 -25.10
C PRO A 177 5.03 4.02 -25.32
N ASP A 178 5.32 3.29 -24.24
CA ASP A 178 5.95 1.97 -24.31
C ASP A 178 4.89 0.92 -24.66
N THR A 179 4.75 0.70 -25.96
CA THR A 179 3.77 -0.24 -26.55
C THR A 179 3.99 -1.68 -26.08
N PHE A 180 5.23 -2.08 -25.85
CA PHE A 180 5.56 -3.43 -25.39
C PHE A 180 5.05 -3.65 -23.95
N ARG A 181 5.29 -2.70 -23.04
CA ARG A 181 4.75 -2.78 -21.68
C ARG A 181 3.23 -2.75 -21.66
N LEU A 182 2.60 -1.90 -22.49
CA LEU A 182 1.15 -1.84 -22.61
C LEU A 182 0.57 -3.15 -23.16
N PHE A 183 1.25 -3.78 -24.12
CA PHE A 183 0.87 -5.09 -24.63
C PHE A 183 0.90 -6.15 -23.52
N PHE A 184 1.99 -6.27 -22.74
CA PHE A 184 2.05 -7.22 -21.63
C PHE A 184 1.07 -6.90 -20.51
N PHE A 185 0.81 -5.62 -20.24
CA PHE A 185 -0.24 -5.21 -19.31
C PHE A 185 -1.63 -5.69 -19.79
N GLY A 186 -1.92 -5.55 -21.08
CA GLY A 186 -3.14 -6.07 -21.71
C GLY A 186 -3.24 -7.59 -21.61
N VAL A 187 -2.17 -8.31 -21.98
CA VAL A 187 -2.09 -9.77 -21.87
C VAL A 187 -2.34 -10.21 -20.43
N GLY A 188 -1.64 -9.62 -19.46
CA GLY A 188 -1.84 -9.91 -18.04
C GLY A 188 -3.26 -9.63 -17.56
N SER A 189 -3.89 -8.55 -18.04
CA SER A 189 -5.28 -8.22 -17.73
C SER A 189 -6.26 -9.27 -18.27
N VAL A 190 -6.05 -9.76 -19.49
CA VAL A 190 -6.85 -10.83 -20.10
C VAL A 190 -6.70 -12.14 -19.34
N PHE A 191 -5.47 -12.54 -18.99
CA PHE A 191 -5.22 -13.73 -18.17
C PHE A 191 -5.88 -13.62 -16.79
N MET A 192 -5.77 -12.47 -16.13
CA MET A 192 -6.41 -12.25 -14.83
C MET A 192 -7.93 -12.31 -14.93
N PHE A 193 -8.53 -11.70 -15.96
CA PHE A 193 -9.97 -11.78 -16.21
C PHE A 193 -10.42 -13.23 -16.46
N LEU A 194 -9.68 -13.97 -17.28
CA LEU A 194 -9.93 -15.39 -17.55
C LEU A 194 -9.86 -16.21 -16.25
N PHE A 195 -8.80 -16.07 -15.46
CA PHE A 195 -8.67 -16.82 -14.21
C PHE A 195 -9.74 -16.46 -13.18
N MET A 196 -10.13 -15.18 -13.07
CA MET A 196 -11.25 -14.78 -12.21
C MET A 196 -12.57 -15.41 -12.68
N THR A 197 -12.81 -15.44 -13.99
CA THR A 197 -14.04 -16.01 -14.57
C THR A 197 -14.09 -17.53 -14.40
N LEU A 198 -12.98 -18.23 -14.66
CA LEU A 198 -12.86 -19.67 -14.46
C LEU A 198 -13.04 -20.03 -12.99
N ARG A 199 -12.43 -19.27 -12.06
CA ARG A 199 -12.62 -19.49 -10.62
C ARG A 199 -14.06 -19.25 -10.17
N ALA A 200 -14.75 -18.27 -10.75
CA ALA A 200 -16.16 -18.00 -10.43
C ALA A 200 -17.10 -19.11 -10.93
N ARG A 201 -16.74 -19.79 -12.04
CA ARG A 201 -17.55 -20.88 -12.63
C ARG A 201 -17.17 -22.27 -12.12
N PHE A 202 -15.90 -22.52 -11.84
CA PHE A 202 -15.36 -23.81 -11.46
C PHE A 202 -14.76 -23.74 -10.05
N ALA A 203 -15.51 -24.22 -9.05
CA ALA A 203 -15.09 -24.23 -7.66
C ALA A 203 -13.84 -25.10 -7.39
N TRP A 204 -13.56 -26.06 -8.28
CA TRP A 204 -12.41 -26.96 -8.18
C TRP A 204 -11.12 -26.40 -8.81
N TRP A 205 -11.15 -25.22 -9.41
CA TRP A 205 -10.00 -24.66 -10.12
C TRP A 205 -8.81 -24.41 -9.14
N PRO A 206 -7.64 -25.04 -9.37
CA PRO A 206 -6.56 -25.07 -8.38
C PRO A 206 -5.71 -23.80 -8.36
N VAL A 207 -5.71 -23.02 -9.45
CA VAL A 207 -4.83 -21.85 -9.59
C VAL A 207 -5.48 -20.63 -8.97
N HIS A 208 -4.87 -20.11 -7.91
CA HIS A 208 -5.32 -18.89 -7.26
C HIS A 208 -4.79 -17.66 -8.03
N PRO A 209 -5.66 -16.79 -8.60
CA PRO A 209 -5.23 -15.62 -9.40
C PRO A 209 -4.29 -14.67 -8.63
N LEU A 210 -4.43 -14.61 -7.30
CA LEU A 210 -3.60 -13.78 -6.44
C LEU A 210 -2.12 -14.15 -6.44
N GLY A 211 -1.79 -15.45 -6.55
CA GLY A 211 -0.40 -15.90 -6.62
C GLY A 211 0.29 -15.35 -7.87
N PHE A 212 -0.43 -15.31 -8.99
CA PHE A 212 0.08 -14.78 -10.26
C PHE A 212 0.32 -13.27 -10.23
N ALA A 213 -0.65 -12.50 -9.74
CA ALA A 213 -0.57 -11.04 -9.81
C ALA A 213 0.49 -10.42 -8.89
N PHE A 214 0.91 -11.12 -7.84
CA PHE A 214 1.78 -10.57 -6.81
C PHE A 214 3.02 -11.42 -6.49
N ALA A 215 3.30 -12.47 -7.27
CA ALA A 215 4.53 -13.26 -7.13
C ALA A 215 5.81 -12.39 -7.15
N TYR A 216 5.80 -11.29 -7.90
CA TYR A 216 6.94 -10.38 -8.00
C TYR A 216 6.99 -9.30 -6.91
N ALA A 217 5.91 -9.10 -6.15
CA ALA A 217 5.87 -8.06 -5.13
C ALA A 217 6.83 -8.38 -3.97
N HIS A 218 7.70 -7.42 -3.62
CA HIS A 218 8.74 -7.62 -2.60
C HIS A 218 8.24 -8.25 -1.30
N PRO A 219 7.15 -7.77 -0.65
CA PRO A 219 6.67 -8.39 0.58
C PRO A 219 6.23 -9.83 0.41
N LEU A 220 5.60 -10.18 -0.71
CA LEU A 220 5.15 -11.54 -0.93
C LEU A 220 6.31 -12.50 -1.15
N ARG A 221 7.41 -12.05 -1.77
CA ARG A 221 8.63 -12.86 -1.89
C ARG A 221 9.22 -13.20 -0.52
N VAL A 222 9.26 -12.24 0.39
CA VAL A 222 9.77 -12.44 1.76
C VAL A 222 8.80 -13.26 2.62
N LEU A 223 7.50 -13.04 2.45
CA LEU A 223 6.46 -13.71 3.24
C LEU A 223 6.03 -15.07 2.67
N MET A 224 6.52 -15.48 1.50
CA MET A 224 6.05 -16.69 0.81
C MET A 224 6.19 -17.94 1.69
N VAL A 225 7.31 -18.06 2.40
CA VAL A 225 7.57 -19.16 3.35
C VAL A 225 6.62 -19.09 4.54
N SER A 226 6.39 -17.89 5.11
CA SER A 226 5.45 -17.68 6.21
C SER A 226 4.00 -17.98 5.81
N VAL A 227 3.61 -17.61 4.60
CA VAL A 227 2.29 -17.93 4.02
C VAL A 227 2.15 -19.44 3.83
N PHE A 228 3.19 -20.11 3.35
CA PHE A 228 3.21 -21.56 3.22
C PHE A 228 3.05 -22.26 4.58
N PHE A 229 3.81 -21.86 5.60
CA PHE A 229 3.64 -22.40 6.96
C PHE A 229 2.27 -22.09 7.54
N SER A 230 1.74 -20.89 7.33
CA SER A 230 0.39 -20.52 7.77
C SER A 230 -0.67 -21.41 7.14
N TRP A 231 -0.54 -21.69 5.83
CA TRP A 231 -1.42 -22.63 5.12
C TRP A 231 -1.25 -24.06 5.63
N LEU A 232 -0.02 -24.54 5.81
CA LEU A 232 0.26 -25.89 6.28
C LEU A 232 -0.31 -26.12 7.68
N ILE A 233 -0.03 -25.21 8.61
CA ILE A 233 -0.56 -25.25 9.99
C ILE A 233 -2.09 -25.23 9.97
N LYS A 234 -2.70 -24.30 9.22
CA LYS A 234 -4.17 -24.22 9.11
C LYS A 234 -4.76 -25.51 8.54
N ARG A 235 -4.15 -26.06 7.48
CA ARG A 235 -4.60 -27.30 6.85
C ARG A 235 -4.49 -28.48 7.81
N THR A 236 -3.39 -28.59 8.54
CA THR A 236 -3.19 -29.64 9.55
C THR A 236 -4.20 -29.53 10.69
N LEU A 237 -4.46 -28.33 11.22
CA LEU A 237 -5.47 -28.12 12.28
C LEU A 237 -6.87 -28.52 11.81
N LEU A 238 -7.25 -28.14 10.60
CA LEU A 238 -8.54 -28.50 10.01
C LEU A 238 -8.65 -30.00 9.69
N TRP A 239 -7.54 -30.64 9.30
CA TRP A 239 -7.51 -32.07 8.99
C TRP A 239 -7.63 -32.94 10.24
N ILE A 240 -6.96 -32.56 11.34
CA ILE A 240 -6.95 -33.35 12.59
C ILE A 240 -8.23 -33.14 13.41
N GLY A 241 -8.65 -31.89 13.60
CA GLY A 241 -9.69 -31.56 14.58
C GLY A 241 -10.83 -30.71 14.04
N GLY A 242 -10.92 -30.57 12.72
CA GLY A 242 -11.99 -29.82 12.07
C GLY A 242 -12.03 -28.34 12.47
N THR A 243 -13.22 -27.74 12.37
CA THR A 243 -13.45 -26.33 12.66
C THR A 243 -13.37 -26.00 14.15
N GLU A 244 -13.63 -26.97 15.03
CA GLU A 244 -13.59 -26.76 16.49
C GLU A 244 -12.16 -26.57 16.99
N LEU A 245 -11.22 -27.46 16.60
CA LEU A 245 -9.81 -27.30 16.96
C LEU A 245 -9.22 -26.01 16.38
N TYR A 246 -9.61 -25.66 15.15
CA TYR A 246 -9.21 -24.39 14.55
C TYR A 246 -9.64 -23.18 15.40
N ARG A 247 -10.89 -23.13 15.88
CA ARG A 247 -11.37 -22.05 16.76
C ARG A 247 -10.67 -22.05 18.11
N LYS A 248 -10.39 -23.22 18.69
CA LYS A 248 -9.62 -23.34 19.95
C LYS A 248 -8.16 -22.91 19.80
N ALA A 249 -7.57 -23.04 18.62
CA ALA A 249 -6.20 -22.61 18.34
C ALA A 249 -6.08 -21.11 18.00
N GLN A 250 -7.16 -20.43 17.60
CA GLN A 250 -7.13 -18.99 17.26
C GLN A 250 -6.52 -18.09 18.35
N PRO A 251 -6.88 -18.23 19.65
CA PRO A 251 -6.28 -17.42 20.71
C PRO A 251 -4.76 -17.54 20.81
N PHE A 252 -4.19 -18.71 20.50
CA PHE A 252 -2.74 -18.90 20.51
C PHE A 252 -2.03 -18.05 19.45
N PHE A 253 -2.52 -18.07 18.20
CA PHE A 253 -1.93 -17.26 17.12
C PHE A 253 -2.15 -15.77 17.32
N LEU A 254 -3.30 -15.38 17.87
CA LEU A 254 -3.54 -13.99 18.28
C LEU A 254 -2.55 -13.60 19.40
N GLY A 255 -2.33 -14.48 20.38
CA GLY A 255 -1.34 -14.29 21.45
C GLY A 255 0.08 -14.14 20.92
N LEU A 256 0.48 -14.93 19.92
CA LEU A 256 1.77 -14.79 19.25
C LEU A 256 1.92 -13.43 18.56
N LEU A 257 0.87 -12.97 17.87
CA LEU A 257 0.83 -11.66 17.22
C LEU A 257 0.93 -10.52 18.26
N PHE A 258 0.14 -10.60 19.33
CA PHE A 258 0.20 -9.64 20.43
C PHE A 258 1.57 -9.64 21.11
N GLY A 259 2.16 -10.82 21.36
CA GLY A 259 3.48 -10.95 21.93
C GLY A 259 4.56 -10.27 21.09
N TYR A 260 4.49 -10.40 19.76
CA TYR A 260 5.39 -9.69 18.85
C TYR A 260 5.26 -8.16 18.99
N PHE A 261 4.03 -7.62 18.95
CA PHE A 261 3.81 -6.18 19.10
C PHE A 261 4.16 -5.66 20.49
N CYS A 262 3.87 -6.41 21.54
CA CYS A 262 4.28 -6.08 22.91
C CYS A 262 5.81 -6.08 23.04
N GLY A 263 6.49 -7.05 22.44
CA GLY A 263 7.96 -7.09 22.39
C GLY A 263 8.52 -5.85 21.70
N ALA A 264 7.99 -5.50 20.52
CA ALA A 264 8.40 -4.28 19.81
C ALA A 264 8.14 -3.00 20.63
N ALA A 265 6.98 -2.91 21.30
CA ALA A 265 6.66 -1.78 22.17
C ALA A 265 7.57 -1.69 23.39
N LEU A 266 7.91 -2.82 24.02
CA LEU A 266 8.88 -2.86 25.12
C LEU A 266 10.27 -2.46 24.64
N SER A 267 10.71 -2.92 23.47
CA SER A 267 11.97 -2.48 22.87
C SER A 267 11.99 -0.97 22.62
N LEU A 268 10.89 -0.38 22.15
CA LEU A 268 10.79 1.08 22.00
C LEU A 268 10.89 1.82 23.34
N ILE A 269 10.27 1.29 24.40
CA ILE A 269 10.37 1.88 25.75
C ILE A 269 11.82 1.78 26.27
N VAL A 270 12.48 0.64 26.06
CA VAL A 270 13.88 0.44 26.44
C VAL A 270 14.78 1.43 25.69
N ASP A 271 14.60 1.57 24.38
CA ASP A 271 15.38 2.52 23.59
C ASP A 271 15.13 3.97 24.03
N LEU A 272 13.89 4.31 24.39
CA LEU A 272 13.56 5.66 24.87
C LEU A 272 14.19 6.00 26.23
N ILE A 273 14.36 5.02 27.11
CA ILE A 273 14.93 5.25 28.44
C ILE A 273 16.47 5.17 28.41
N TRP A 274 17.03 4.17 27.73
CA TRP A 274 18.47 3.86 27.80
C TRP A 274 19.26 4.27 26.54
N PHE A 275 18.62 4.39 25.37
CA PHE A 275 19.31 4.58 24.08
C PHE A 275 18.73 5.75 23.25
N GLN A 276 18.48 6.90 23.89
CA GLN A 276 17.80 8.06 23.30
C GLN A 276 18.37 8.55 21.96
N GLN A 277 19.68 8.39 21.73
CA GLN A 277 20.37 8.82 20.50
C GLN A 277 20.89 7.66 19.65
N ALA A 278 20.71 6.42 20.10
CA ALA A 278 21.22 5.21 19.46
C ALA A 278 20.17 4.09 19.47
N GLY A 279 18.91 4.46 19.22
CA GLY A 279 17.81 3.51 19.16
C GLY A 279 18.07 2.42 18.12
N HIS A 280 17.66 1.20 18.45
CA HIS A 280 17.87 0.05 17.61
C HIS A 280 16.77 -0.04 16.56
N ARG A 281 17.10 -0.64 15.41
CA ARG A 281 16.11 -0.89 14.37
C ARG A 281 15.23 -2.07 14.77
N ILE A 282 14.10 -1.79 15.42
CA ILE A 282 13.21 -2.80 15.98
C ILE A 282 12.29 -3.42 14.91
N TYR A 283 11.96 -2.67 13.85
CA TYR A 283 11.09 -3.11 12.77
C TYR A 283 11.53 -2.56 11.40
N GLY A 284 11.56 -3.44 10.41
CA GLY A 284 11.94 -3.14 9.03
C GLY A 284 12.33 -4.42 8.29
N ILE A 285 11.84 -4.59 7.07
CA ILE A 285 12.28 -5.67 6.18
C ILE A 285 13.37 -5.05 5.31
N ASP A 286 14.60 -5.55 5.44
CA ASP A 286 15.68 -5.27 4.49
C ASP A 286 15.37 -5.87 3.11
#